data_AF-A0A832FTT7-F1
#
_entry.id   AF-A0A832FTT7-F1
#
_cell.length_a   1.000
_cell.length_b   1.000
_cell.length_c   1.000
_cell.angle_alpha   90.00
_cell.angle_beta   90.00
_cell.angle_gamma   90.00
#
_symmetry.space_group_name_H-M   'P 1'
#
loop_
_entity.id
_entity.type
_entity.pdbx_description
1 polymer ?
#
loop_
_entity_poly.entity_id
_entity_poly.type
_entity_poly.pdbx_seq_one_letter_code
_entity_poly.pdbx_strand_id
1 'polypeptide(L)'
;MDRIEFLRQRFISGKKPTVFVDRAKFYTEAMKTTEGEPMILRQAKALKHVLENVPVVIFPEELIVGAMVKDPPGAIMYPEGVGLRIIAELDRIRERKDNPLEISAEDIEVIKNEIAPYWADKSLGAVAEKIAPRFCLDLLYRGAFYVATEIAGISHFSADYSSLLKVGLDGIKEFARRKIE
;
A
#
# COMPACT_ATOMS: atom_id res chain seq x y z
N MET A 1 -31.76 -11.60 -9.60
CA MET A 1 -30.31 -11.66 -9.85
C MET A 1 -29.72 -12.59 -8.81
N ASP A 2 -28.90 -13.56 -9.19
CA ASP A 2 -28.24 -14.44 -8.20
C ASP A 2 -27.07 -13.72 -7.50
N ARG A 3 -26.51 -14.36 -6.46
CA ARG A 3 -25.42 -13.80 -5.64
C ARG A 3 -24.19 -13.43 -6.46
N ILE A 4 -23.77 -14.31 -7.37
CA ILE A 4 -22.53 -14.13 -8.14
C ILE A 4 -22.71 -12.97 -9.11
N GLU A 5 -23.84 -12.91 -9.80
CA GLU A 5 -24.16 -11.82 -10.70
C GLU A 5 -24.29 -10.49 -9.95
N PHE A 6 -24.88 -10.48 -8.74
CA PHE A 6 -24.90 -9.31 -7.88
C PHE A 6 -23.49 -8.79 -7.57
N LEU A 7 -22.60 -9.66 -7.11
CA LEU A 7 -21.23 -9.31 -6.75
C LEU A 7 -20.44 -8.80 -7.96
N ARG A 8 -20.59 -9.46 -9.12
CA ARG A 8 -19.98 -9.04 -10.39
C ARG A 8 -20.45 -7.65 -10.78
N GLN A 9 -21.77 -7.42 -10.84
CA GLN A 9 -22.35 -6.13 -11.25
C GLN A 9 -21.94 -5.00 -10.31
N ARG A 10 -21.91 -5.25 -9.00
CA ARG A 10 -21.39 -4.28 -8.02
C ARG A 10 -19.99 -3.80 -8.39
N PHE A 11 -19.10 -4.69 -8.80
CA PHE A 11 -17.71 -4.34 -9.12
C PHE A 11 -17.56 -3.68 -10.50
N ILE A 12 -18.29 -4.14 -11.52
CA ILE A 12 -18.13 -3.66 -12.91
C ILE A 12 -19.02 -2.48 -13.29
N SER A 13 -19.94 -2.05 -12.42
CA SER A 13 -20.98 -1.02 -12.69
C SER A 13 -20.48 0.40 -13.00
N GLY A 14 -19.21 0.57 -13.36
CA GLY A 14 -18.69 1.82 -13.93
C GLY A 14 -18.27 2.87 -12.89
N LYS A 15 -18.17 2.49 -11.61
CA LYS A 15 -17.57 3.36 -10.61
C LYS A 15 -16.08 3.55 -10.91
N LYS A 16 -15.65 4.81 -11.00
CA LYS A 16 -14.23 5.14 -11.12
C LYS A 16 -13.47 4.69 -9.86
N PRO A 17 -12.29 4.07 -9.97
CA PRO A 17 -11.53 3.67 -8.81
C PRO A 17 -11.09 4.88 -7.96
N THR A 18 -11.11 4.74 -6.64
CA THR A 18 -10.75 5.82 -5.71
C THR A 18 -9.37 5.59 -5.10
N VAL A 19 -8.57 6.65 -4.89
CA VAL A 19 -7.35 6.60 -4.08
C VAL A 19 -7.73 6.61 -2.60
N PHE A 20 -7.27 5.61 -1.85
CA PHE A 20 -7.48 5.50 -0.42
C PHE A 20 -6.16 5.77 0.32
N VAL A 21 -6.21 6.73 1.25
CA VAL A 21 -5.04 7.19 2.01
C VAL A 21 -5.00 6.65 3.44
N ASP A 22 -6.05 5.97 3.91
CA ASP A 22 -6.18 5.48 5.29
C ASP A 22 -4.95 4.65 5.71
N ARG A 23 -4.56 3.67 4.88
CA ARG A 23 -3.35 2.86 5.12
C ARG A 23 -2.09 3.72 5.17
N ALA A 24 -1.92 4.63 4.21
CA ALA A 24 -0.72 5.48 4.13
C ALA A 24 -0.61 6.39 5.36
N LYS A 25 -1.74 6.93 5.83
CA LYS A 25 -1.83 7.76 7.04
C LYS A 25 -1.40 6.96 8.27
N PHE A 26 -2.09 5.86 8.59
CA PHE A 26 -1.76 5.05 9.77
C PHE A 26 -0.34 4.49 9.71
N TYR A 27 0.09 4.01 8.53
CA TYR A 27 1.45 3.56 8.36
C TYR A 27 2.47 4.66 8.65
N THR A 28 2.23 5.88 8.18
CA THR A 28 3.08 7.04 8.46
C THR A 28 3.10 7.42 9.94
N GLU A 29 1.96 7.40 10.62
CA GLU A 29 1.87 7.65 12.07
C GLU A 29 2.73 6.67 12.87
N ALA A 30 2.61 5.37 12.60
CA ALA A 30 3.38 4.34 13.28
C ALA A 30 4.88 4.44 12.95
N MET A 31 5.23 4.82 11.72
CA MET A 31 6.64 5.04 11.37
C MET A 31 7.22 6.26 12.11
N LYS A 32 6.47 7.35 12.27
CA LYS A 32 6.89 8.53 13.06
C LYS A 32 7.13 8.18 14.54
N THR A 33 6.27 7.38 15.17
CA THR A 33 6.38 7.07 16.60
C THR A 33 7.43 6.01 16.94
N THR A 34 7.97 5.31 15.94
CA THR A 34 8.93 4.22 16.12
C THR A 34 10.34 4.56 15.61
N GLU A 35 10.64 5.85 15.38
CA GLU A 35 11.98 6.28 14.97
C GLU A 35 13.05 5.88 15.99
N GLY A 36 14.21 5.44 15.48
CA GLY A 36 15.30 4.91 16.29
C GLY A 36 15.21 3.41 16.58
N GLU A 37 14.06 2.77 16.38
CA GLU A 37 13.94 1.32 16.52
C GLU A 37 14.51 0.55 15.31
N PRO A 38 14.86 -0.74 15.47
CA PRO A 38 15.21 -1.61 14.34
C PRO A 38 14.11 -1.64 13.28
N MET A 39 14.47 -1.42 12.00
CA MET A 39 13.51 -1.28 10.90
C MET A 39 12.49 -2.42 10.83
N ILE A 40 12.91 -3.67 11.06
CA ILE A 40 12.00 -4.82 11.05
C ILE A 40 10.89 -4.73 12.12
N LEU A 41 11.21 -4.16 13.30
CA LEU A 41 10.21 -3.94 14.35
C LEU A 41 9.30 -2.77 14.01
N ARG A 42 9.83 -1.72 13.37
CA ARG A 42 9.04 -0.60 12.85
C ARG A 42 8.01 -1.07 11.84
N GLN A 43 8.43 -1.89 10.86
CA GLN A 43 7.53 -2.49 9.88
C GLN A 43 6.43 -3.34 10.55
N ALA A 44 6.78 -4.15 11.56
CA ALA A 44 5.82 -4.97 12.29
C ALA A 44 4.80 -4.12 13.07
N LYS A 45 5.27 -3.08 13.77
CA LYS A 45 4.41 -2.13 14.51
C LYS A 45 3.53 -1.31 13.56
N ALA A 46 4.05 -0.89 12.41
CA ALA A 46 3.28 -0.17 11.40
C ALA A 46 2.19 -1.05 10.77
N LEU A 47 2.49 -2.31 10.46
CA LEU A 47 1.47 -3.27 10.00
C LEU A 47 0.38 -3.45 11.06
N LYS A 48 0.77 -3.64 12.33
CA LYS A 48 -0.18 -3.75 13.44
C LYS A 48 -1.09 -2.52 13.53
N HIS A 49 -0.51 -1.32 13.58
CA HIS A 49 -1.26 -0.06 13.69
C HIS A 49 -2.20 0.14 12.49
N VAL A 50 -1.77 -0.21 11.27
CA VAL A 50 -2.67 -0.20 10.11
C VAL A 50 -3.84 -1.15 10.33
N LEU A 51 -3.60 -2.42 10.64
CA LEU A 51 -4.66 -3.43 10.78
C LEU A 51 -5.62 -3.15 11.95
N GLU A 52 -5.18 -2.46 12.99
CA GLU A 52 -6.02 -2.06 14.13
C GLU A 52 -6.93 -0.85 13.83
N ASN A 53 -6.59 -0.03 12.83
CA ASN A 53 -7.26 1.26 12.60
C ASN A 53 -7.95 1.40 11.24
N VAL A 54 -7.57 0.62 10.22
CA VAL A 54 -8.23 0.71 8.91
C VAL A 54 -9.71 0.31 9.01
N PRO A 55 -10.62 0.98 8.27
CA PRO A 55 -12.04 0.63 8.28
C PRO A 55 -12.27 -0.81 7.81
N VAL A 56 -12.98 -1.60 8.62
CA VAL A 56 -13.44 -2.93 8.25
C VAL A 56 -14.83 -2.81 7.66
N VAL A 57 -15.01 -3.27 6.42
CA VAL A 57 -16.28 -3.24 5.71
C VAL A 57 -16.61 -4.66 5.24
N ILE A 58 -17.86 -5.07 5.45
CA ILE A 58 -18.45 -6.28 4.89
C ILE A 58 -19.49 -5.83 3.88
N PHE A 59 -19.34 -6.23 2.62
CA PHE A 59 -20.26 -5.83 1.57
C PHE A 59 -21.46 -6.79 1.48
N PRO A 60 -22.60 -6.31 0.96
CA PRO A 60 -23.76 -7.16 0.76
C PRO A 60 -23.41 -8.38 -0.07
N GLU A 61 -23.99 -9.52 0.29
CA GLU A 61 -23.86 -10.80 -0.42
C GLU A 61 -22.48 -11.49 -0.37
N GLU A 62 -21.50 -10.94 0.35
CA GLU A 62 -20.19 -11.59 0.56
C GLU A 62 -20.25 -12.81 1.48
N LEU A 63 -19.58 -13.90 1.08
CA LEU A 63 -19.34 -15.08 1.93
C LEU A 63 -17.89 -15.11 2.46
N ILE A 64 -16.96 -14.55 1.70
CA ILE A 64 -15.56 -14.36 2.08
C ILE A 64 -15.38 -12.86 2.24
N VAL A 65 -14.99 -12.44 3.44
CA VAL A 65 -14.84 -11.03 3.81
C VAL A 65 -13.37 -10.63 3.90
N GLY A 66 -13.10 -9.33 3.81
CA GLY A 66 -11.74 -8.80 3.84
C GLY A 66 -11.55 -7.71 2.79
N ALA A 67 -12.32 -6.63 2.91
CA ALA A 67 -12.22 -5.50 2.00
C ALA A 67 -10.81 -4.87 2.06
N MET A 68 -10.17 -4.73 0.90
CA MET A 68 -8.87 -4.05 0.79
C MET A 68 -9.00 -2.53 0.94
N VAL A 69 -10.17 -1.99 0.57
CA VAL A 69 -10.51 -0.57 0.64
C VAL A 69 -11.97 -0.42 1.03
N LYS A 70 -12.33 0.71 1.65
CA LYS A 70 -13.70 0.94 2.16
C LYS A 70 -14.78 0.95 1.08
N ASP A 71 -14.41 1.20 -0.18
CA ASP A 71 -15.37 1.31 -1.27
C ASP A 71 -14.74 0.97 -2.65
N PRO A 72 -14.62 -0.32 -3.00
CA PRO A 72 -13.97 -0.77 -4.22
C PRO A 72 -14.77 -0.37 -5.48
N PRO A 73 -14.11 -0.24 -6.66
CA PRO A 73 -12.67 -0.42 -6.88
C PRO A 73 -11.83 0.75 -6.35
N GLY A 74 -10.55 0.51 -6.07
CA GLY A 74 -9.66 1.56 -5.59
C GLY A 74 -8.19 1.17 -5.48
N ALA A 75 -7.35 2.17 -5.25
CA ALA A 75 -5.91 2.07 -5.11
C ALA A 75 -5.47 2.46 -3.69
N ILE A 76 -4.58 1.67 -3.09
CA ILE A 76 -3.97 1.95 -1.80
C ILE A 76 -2.63 2.66 -2.03
N MET A 77 -2.39 3.74 -1.30
CA MET A 77 -1.11 4.44 -1.36
C MET A 77 -0.04 3.76 -0.48
N TYR A 78 1.14 3.54 -1.07
CA TYR A 78 2.34 3.02 -0.40
C TYR A 78 3.47 4.06 -0.44
N PRO A 79 3.51 5.03 0.49
CA PRO A 79 4.45 6.14 0.44
C PRO A 79 5.91 5.73 0.70
N GLU A 80 6.14 4.57 1.33
CA GLU A 80 7.47 3.99 1.53
C GLU A 80 8.08 3.41 0.24
N GLY A 81 7.24 3.12 -0.76
CA GLY A 81 7.65 2.71 -2.11
C GLY A 81 7.53 3.87 -3.10
N VAL A 82 6.72 3.70 -4.14
CA VAL A 82 6.52 4.70 -5.21
C VAL A 82 5.26 5.56 -5.04
N GLY A 83 4.51 5.41 -3.95
CA GLY A 83 3.22 6.08 -3.77
C GLY A 83 3.28 7.60 -3.90
N LEU A 84 4.41 8.23 -3.55
CA LEU A 84 4.60 9.68 -3.68
C LEU A 84 4.69 10.18 -5.13
N ARG A 85 4.94 9.31 -6.12
CA ARG A 85 5.03 9.73 -7.53
C ARG A 85 3.73 10.31 -8.05
N ILE A 86 2.60 9.95 -7.44
CA ILE A 86 1.28 10.43 -7.82
C ILE A 86 1.06 11.92 -7.49
N ILE A 87 1.90 12.51 -6.62
CA ILE A 87 1.73 13.88 -6.09
C ILE A 87 1.67 14.92 -7.21
N ALA A 88 2.54 14.79 -8.22
CA ALA A 88 2.60 15.71 -9.34
C ALA A 88 1.32 15.74 -10.20
N GLU A 89 0.44 14.76 -10.01
CA GLU A 89 -0.76 14.59 -10.81
C GLU A 89 -2.06 14.66 -9.99
N LEU A 90 -2.00 14.83 -8.66
CA LEU A 90 -3.17 14.77 -7.77
C LEU A 90 -4.32 15.70 -8.21
N ASP A 91 -4.00 16.91 -8.65
CA ASP A 91 -5.01 17.91 -9.02
C ASP A 91 -5.71 17.55 -10.35
N ARG A 92 -5.07 16.72 -11.19
CA ARG A 92 -5.55 16.34 -12.54
C ARG A 92 -5.84 14.85 -12.69
N ILE A 93 -5.67 14.07 -11.62
CA ILE A 93 -5.73 12.61 -11.69
C ILE A 93 -7.13 12.09 -12.08
N ARG A 94 -8.17 12.87 -11.75
CA ARG A 94 -9.57 12.60 -12.11
C ARG A 94 -9.84 12.74 -13.62
N GLU A 95 -8.98 13.48 -14.31
CA GLU A 95 -9.11 13.84 -15.74
C GLU A 95 -8.20 13.01 -16.65
N ARG A 96 -7.40 12.09 -16.08
CA ARG A 96 -6.52 11.22 -16.87
C ARG A 96 -7.35 10.47 -17.90
N LYS A 97 -6.85 10.44 -19.14
CA LYS A 97 -7.41 9.60 -20.21
C LYS A 97 -7.40 8.13 -19.80
N ASP A 98 -6.27 7.68 -19.27
CA ASP A 98 -6.04 6.30 -18.90
C ASP A 98 -5.99 6.17 -17.37
N ASN A 99 -6.81 5.26 -16.82
CA ASN A 99 -6.94 5.01 -15.38
C ASN A 99 -7.19 6.29 -14.54
N PRO A 100 -8.28 7.04 -14.80
CA PRO A 100 -8.67 8.15 -13.95
C PRO A 100 -9.02 7.63 -12.55
N LEU A 101 -8.52 8.33 -11.52
CA LEU A 101 -8.81 7.97 -10.14
C LEU A 101 -9.57 9.10 -9.46
N GLU A 102 -10.61 8.73 -8.72
CA GLU A 102 -11.26 9.65 -7.79
C GLU A 102 -10.38 9.81 -6.54
N ILE A 103 -10.39 11.01 -5.98
CA ILE A 103 -9.72 11.32 -4.72
C ILE A 103 -10.42 12.53 -4.12
N SER A 104 -10.59 12.60 -2.80
CA SER A 104 -11.21 13.76 -2.16
C SER A 104 -10.21 14.92 -2.02
N ALA A 105 -10.71 16.15 -1.86
CA ALA A 105 -9.83 17.29 -1.56
C ALA A 105 -9.14 17.12 -0.20
N GLU A 106 -9.83 16.53 0.78
CA GLU A 106 -9.28 16.20 2.09
C GLU A 106 -8.09 15.23 1.98
N ASP A 107 -8.25 14.15 1.21
CA ASP A 107 -7.18 13.17 1.01
C ASP A 107 -5.96 13.78 0.29
N ILE A 108 -6.18 14.72 -0.64
CA ILE A 108 -5.08 15.47 -1.29
C ILE A 108 -4.29 16.26 -0.25
N GLU A 109 -4.96 16.95 0.66
CA GLU A 109 -4.30 17.72 1.72
C GLU A 109 -3.57 16.82 2.71
N VAL A 110 -4.15 15.67 3.10
CA VAL A 110 -3.47 14.66 3.93
C VAL A 110 -2.19 14.18 3.24
N ILE A 111 -2.25 13.89 1.94
CA ILE A 111 -1.05 13.47 1.18
C ILE A 111 0.01 14.57 1.19
N LYS A 112 -0.36 15.80 0.81
CA LYS A 112 0.57 16.92 0.65
C LYS A 112 1.19 17.36 1.98
N ASN A 113 0.41 17.41 3.06
CA ASN A 113 0.81 18.04 4.32
C ASN A 113 1.26 17.05 5.39
N GLU A 114 0.72 15.82 5.42
CA GLU A 114 1.00 14.86 6.50
C GLU A 114 1.92 13.70 6.07
N ILE A 115 1.69 13.16 4.87
CA ILE A 115 2.36 11.96 4.37
C ILE A 115 3.65 12.32 3.60
N ALA A 116 3.55 13.10 2.54
CA ALA A 116 4.67 13.38 1.64
C ALA A 116 5.89 13.99 2.34
N PRO A 117 5.74 14.97 3.27
CA PRO A 117 6.90 15.57 3.94
C PRO A 117 7.69 14.57 4.77
N TYR A 118 7.02 13.58 5.38
CA TYR A 118 7.68 12.56 6.18
C TYR A 118 8.54 11.61 5.32
N TRP A 119 8.02 11.23 4.15
CA TRP A 119 8.58 10.19 3.29
C TRP A 119 9.54 10.71 2.21
N ALA A 120 9.64 12.04 2.04
CA ALA A 120 10.42 12.69 0.98
C ALA A 120 11.87 12.17 0.87
N ASP A 121 12.51 11.84 1.99
CA ASP A 121 13.89 11.36 2.05
C ASP A 121 14.04 9.92 2.58
N LYS A 122 12.91 9.22 2.80
CA LYS A 122 12.84 7.90 3.46
C LYS A 122 12.27 6.79 2.58
N SER A 123 11.65 7.10 1.45
CA SER A 123 11.15 6.07 0.52
C SER A 123 12.29 5.23 -0.05
N LEU A 124 11.98 4.02 -0.52
CA LEU A 124 12.94 3.14 -1.19
C LEU A 124 13.64 3.85 -2.36
N GLY A 125 12.88 4.62 -3.14
CA GLY A 125 13.44 5.45 -4.22
C GLY A 125 14.41 6.51 -3.70
N ALA A 126 14.04 7.25 -2.65
CA ALA A 126 14.90 8.29 -2.07
C ALA A 126 16.19 7.71 -1.46
N VAL A 127 16.13 6.51 -0.88
CA VAL A 127 17.33 5.80 -0.39
C VAL A 127 18.17 5.29 -1.56
N ALA A 128 17.56 4.69 -2.57
CA ALA A 128 18.26 4.18 -3.75
C ALA A 128 19.01 5.31 -4.49
N GLU A 129 18.41 6.49 -4.61
CA GLU A 129 19.03 7.66 -5.24
C GLU A 129 20.32 8.12 -4.53
N LYS A 130 20.46 7.86 -3.23
CA LYS A 130 21.64 8.22 -2.43
C LYS A 130 22.80 7.24 -2.61
N ILE A 131 22.52 5.98 -2.97
CA ILE A 131 23.52 4.90 -2.96
C ILE A 131 23.82 4.33 -4.36
N ALA A 132 22.89 4.46 -5.31
CA ALA A 132 23.04 3.89 -6.63
C ALA A 132 24.00 4.73 -7.50
N PRO A 133 24.82 4.09 -8.36
CA PRO A 133 25.62 4.81 -9.34
C PRO A 133 24.74 5.69 -10.23
N ARG A 134 25.18 6.93 -10.46
CA ARG A 134 24.40 7.94 -11.20
C ARG A 134 23.95 7.46 -12.58
N PHE A 135 24.83 6.78 -13.31
CA PHE A 135 24.54 6.21 -14.62
C PHE A 135 23.33 5.27 -14.61
N CYS A 136 23.17 4.44 -13.57
CA CYS A 136 22.03 3.54 -13.45
C CYS A 136 20.72 4.32 -13.28
N LEU A 137 20.72 5.34 -12.43
CA LEU A 137 19.54 6.20 -12.21
C LEU A 137 19.18 6.98 -13.49
N ASP A 138 20.17 7.52 -14.19
CA ASP A 138 19.94 8.21 -15.46
C ASP A 138 19.35 7.26 -16.51
N LEU A 139 19.80 6.00 -16.57
CA LEU A 139 19.28 4.99 -17.48
C LEU A 139 17.84 4.59 -17.14
N LEU A 140 17.54 4.42 -15.84
CA LEU A 140 16.22 4.14 -15.31
C LEU A 140 15.24 5.28 -15.65
N TYR A 141 15.62 6.54 -15.37
CA TYR A 141 14.74 7.69 -15.55
C TYR A 141 14.58 8.13 -17.00
N ARG A 142 15.51 7.76 -17.89
CA ARG A 142 15.30 7.87 -19.35
C ARG A 142 14.24 6.92 -19.87
N GLY A 143 13.95 5.82 -19.16
CA GLY A 143 12.95 4.84 -19.56
C GLY A 143 13.30 4.09 -20.86
N ALA A 144 14.57 4.06 -21.25
CA ALA A 144 14.98 3.58 -22.58
C ALA A 144 15.35 2.09 -22.64
N PHE A 145 15.90 1.51 -21.56
CA PHE A 145 16.46 0.15 -21.58
C PHE A 145 15.88 -0.78 -20.53
N TYR A 146 15.65 -0.28 -19.31
CA TYR A 146 15.09 -1.08 -18.23
C TYR A 146 14.28 -0.24 -17.27
N VAL A 147 13.42 -0.91 -16.51
CA VAL A 147 12.67 -0.34 -15.40
C VAL A 147 12.93 -1.20 -14.16
N ALA A 148 13.40 -0.58 -13.09
CA ALA A 148 13.55 -1.23 -11.79
C ALA A 148 12.24 -1.06 -11.01
N THR A 149 11.47 -2.13 -10.85
CA THR A 149 10.19 -2.10 -10.12
C THR A 149 10.38 -2.25 -8.60
N GLU A 150 11.56 -2.70 -8.16
CA GLU A 150 11.88 -2.93 -6.74
C GLU A 150 11.82 -1.66 -5.88
N ILE A 151 11.93 -0.48 -6.50
CA ILE A 151 11.70 0.82 -5.83
C ILE A 151 10.25 0.97 -5.33
N ALA A 152 9.31 0.19 -5.86
CA ALA A 152 7.92 0.11 -5.43
C ALA A 152 7.68 -0.95 -4.34
N GLY A 153 8.67 -1.80 -4.07
CA GLY A 153 8.54 -3.03 -3.29
C GLY A 153 8.77 -4.28 -4.15
N ILE A 154 8.93 -5.43 -3.48
CA ILE A 154 9.26 -6.70 -4.14
C ILE A 154 8.00 -7.44 -4.57
N SER A 155 7.19 -7.89 -3.59
CA SER A 155 5.87 -8.53 -3.72
C SER A 155 5.71 -9.78 -4.60
N HIS A 156 6.49 -9.99 -5.66
CA HIS A 156 6.34 -11.09 -6.62
C HIS A 156 6.72 -12.44 -5.99
N PHE A 157 5.90 -12.93 -5.06
CA PHE A 157 6.08 -14.17 -4.31
C PHE A 157 4.73 -14.88 -4.11
N SER A 158 4.78 -16.21 -3.94
CA SER A 158 3.63 -17.01 -3.53
C SER A 158 3.78 -17.34 -2.06
N ALA A 159 2.82 -16.92 -1.23
CA ALA A 159 2.83 -17.25 0.19
C ALA A 159 2.58 -18.73 0.41
N ASP A 160 3.22 -19.31 1.44
CA ASP A 160 2.97 -20.71 1.82
C ASP A 160 1.65 -20.85 2.59
N TYR A 161 0.55 -20.79 1.85
CA TYR A 161 -0.80 -20.99 2.38
C TYR A 161 -0.99 -22.40 2.95
N SER A 162 -0.26 -23.41 2.45
CA SER A 162 -0.37 -24.79 2.96
C SER A 162 0.08 -24.86 4.41
N SER A 163 1.24 -24.27 4.71
CA SER A 163 1.73 -24.19 6.09
C SER A 163 0.82 -23.34 6.96
N LEU A 164 0.38 -22.18 6.47
CA LEU A 164 -0.54 -21.31 7.22
C LEU A 164 -1.84 -22.04 7.61
N LEU A 165 -2.46 -22.78 6.68
CA LEU A 165 -3.70 -23.53 6.95
C LEU A 165 -3.49 -24.72 7.90
N LYS A 166 -2.27 -25.28 7.94
CA LYS A 166 -1.94 -26.42 8.82
C LYS A 166 -1.68 -25.99 10.27
N VAL A 167 -0.97 -24.88 10.46
CA VAL A 167 -0.50 -24.47 11.80
C VAL A 167 -1.21 -23.24 12.37
N GLY A 168 -1.89 -22.47 11.52
CA GLY A 168 -2.48 -21.18 11.90
C GLY A 168 -1.44 -20.11 12.27
N LEU A 169 -1.91 -18.88 12.47
CA LEU A 169 -1.05 -17.78 12.95
C LEU A 169 -0.53 -18.03 14.37
N ASP A 170 -1.31 -18.71 15.22
CA ASP A 170 -0.89 -19.07 16.57
C ASP A 170 0.28 -20.06 16.57
N GLY A 171 0.28 -21.04 15.65
CA GLY A 171 1.41 -21.96 15.50
C GLY A 171 2.69 -21.24 15.04
N ILE A 172 2.57 -20.26 14.13
CA ILE A 172 3.69 -19.41 13.70
C ILE A 172 4.21 -18.56 14.86
N LYS A 173 3.31 -17.95 15.64
CA LYS A 173 3.65 -17.14 16.81
C LYS A 173 4.40 -17.96 17.87
N GLU A 174 3.92 -19.17 18.14
CA GLU A 174 4.56 -20.09 19.09
C GLU A 174 5.95 -20.54 18.60
N PHE A 175 6.09 -20.84 17.30
CA PHE A 175 7.40 -21.13 16.71
C PHE A 175 8.39 -19.97 16.90
N ALA A 176 7.94 -18.73 16.65
CA ALA A 176 8.76 -17.54 16.86
C ALA A 176 9.15 -17.37 18.34
N ARG A 177 8.23 -17.61 19.28
CA ARG A 177 8.49 -17.52 20.73
C ARG A 177 9.62 -18.43 21.17
N ARG A 178 9.60 -19.70 20.74
CA ARG A 178 10.66 -20.67 21.04
C ARG A 178 12.03 -20.35 20.44
N LYS A 179 12.09 -19.43 19.46
CA LYS A 179 13.35 -18.96 18.85
C LYS A 179 13.92 -17.73 19.55
N ILE A 180 13.11 -17.04 20.35
CA ILE A 180 13.52 -15.86 21.14
C ILE A 180 14.02 -16.30 22.51
N GLU A 181 13.38 -17.30 23.11
CA GLU A 181 13.84 -18.01 24.31
C GLU A 181 15.18 -18.74 24.06
#